data_AF-A0A5D0CMI8-F1
#
_entry.id   AF-A0A5D0CMI8-F1
#
_cell.length_a   1.000
_cell.length_b   1.000
_cell.length_c   1.000
_cell.angle_alpha   90.00
_cell.angle_beta   90.00
_cell.angle_gamma   90.00
#
_symmetry.space_group_name_H-M   'P 1'
#
loop_
_entity.id
_entity.type
_entity.pdbx_description
1 polymer ?
#
loop_
_entity_poly.entity_id
_entity_poly.type
_entity_poly.pdbx_seq_one_letter_code
_entity_poly.pdbx_strand_id
1 'polypeptide(L)'
;MQKLMDVDDVFESNEYGTIIVGNHPVPASINGIGDLIILQTPDHTGLELKVVSVQVSNSPTDKKRVGICLGTSITPSDIPLGSVVYIRSKPPAYKHIMRVGMAIMDTKLGSLISGGLGPEITLNHLKIPYLVDKYIIVRTATEELIFKVKKMDISTSIWGGINIGLIIYDSEDFTKIKPGDEVLAVME
;
A
#
# COMPACT_ATOMS: atom_id res chain seq x y z
N MET A 1 11.45 1.55 -1.85
CA MET A 1 11.57 1.88 -3.29
C MET A 1 12.09 0.65 -3.99
N GLN A 2 11.49 0.29 -5.13
CA GLN A 2 11.91 -0.88 -5.89
C GLN A 2 12.41 -0.42 -7.25
N LYS A 3 13.63 -0.83 -7.63
CA LYS A 3 14.15 -0.52 -8.98
C LYS A 3 13.22 -1.15 -10.01
N LEU A 4 12.83 -0.35 -11.00
CA LEU A 4 12.04 -0.79 -12.14
C LEU A 4 12.94 -1.05 -13.34
N MET A 5 13.67 -0.04 -13.80
CA MET A 5 14.45 -0.10 -15.04
C MET A 5 15.54 0.99 -15.05
N ASP A 6 16.56 0.79 -15.89
CA ASP A 6 17.50 1.85 -16.28
C ASP A 6 16.96 2.56 -17.51
N VAL A 7 17.08 3.89 -17.57
CA VAL A 7 16.67 4.71 -18.72
C VAL A 7 17.67 4.52 -19.85
N ASP A 8 17.17 4.02 -20.98
CA ASP A 8 17.95 3.73 -22.20
C ASP A 8 17.74 4.79 -23.29
N ASP A 9 16.52 5.33 -23.38
CA ASP A 9 16.17 6.34 -24.37
C ASP A 9 15.12 7.30 -23.81
N VAL A 10 15.14 8.55 -24.31
CA VAL A 10 14.20 9.60 -23.93
C VAL A 10 13.88 10.43 -25.16
N PHE A 11 12.60 10.60 -25.46
CA PHE A 11 12.17 11.43 -26.58
C PHE A 11 10.83 12.11 -26.30
N GLU A 12 10.53 13.13 -27.10
CA GLU A 12 9.27 13.85 -27.05
C GLU A 12 8.31 13.34 -28.13
N SER A 13 7.07 13.04 -27.72
CA SER A 13 5.94 12.84 -28.62
C SER A 13 5.12 14.11 -28.70
N ASN A 14 4.82 14.56 -29.92
CA ASN A 14 3.95 15.72 -30.15
C ASN A 14 2.54 15.55 -29.54
N GLU A 15 2.06 14.31 -29.40
CA GLU A 15 0.72 14.02 -28.88
C GLU A 15 0.73 13.75 -27.37
N TYR A 16 1.79 13.10 -26.86
CA TYR A 16 1.80 12.55 -25.51
C TYR A 16 2.82 13.22 -24.56
N GLY A 17 3.71 14.08 -25.07
CA GLY A 17 4.80 14.69 -24.30
C GLY A 17 6.01 13.77 -24.15
N THR A 18 6.75 13.92 -23.05
CA THR A 18 8.00 13.20 -22.79
C THR A 18 7.76 11.72 -22.51
N ILE A 19 8.51 10.86 -23.19
CA ILE A 19 8.48 9.41 -23.04
C ILE A 19 9.88 8.93 -22.70
N ILE A 20 9.98 8.11 -21.65
CA ILE A 20 11.21 7.37 -21.31
C ILE A 20 11.05 5.90 -21.70
N VAL A 21 12.13 5.31 -22.22
CA VAL A 21 12.20 3.89 -22.52
C VAL A 21 13.27 3.27 -21.65
N GLY A 22 12.91 2.23 -20.90
CA GLY A 22 13.88 1.47 -20.13
C GLY A 22 14.20 0.11 -20.70
N ASN A 23 15.45 -0.30 -20.48
CA ASN A 23 15.94 -1.64 -20.76
C ASN A 23 15.99 -2.48 -19.48
N HIS A 24 15.93 -3.81 -19.66
CA HIS A 24 15.99 -4.80 -18.59
C HIS A 24 15.05 -4.49 -17.40
N PRO A 25 13.76 -4.25 -17.65
CA PRO A 25 12.81 -3.98 -16.59
C PRO A 25 12.72 -5.19 -15.66
N VAL A 26 12.66 -4.94 -14.36
CA VAL A 26 12.45 -5.99 -13.36
C VAL A 26 11.00 -6.47 -13.49
N PRO A 27 10.72 -7.71 -13.97
CA PRO A 27 9.36 -8.10 -14.34
C PRO A 27 8.35 -8.03 -13.20
N ALA A 28 8.77 -8.41 -11.99
CA ALA A 28 7.94 -8.34 -10.79
C ALA A 28 7.55 -6.90 -10.41
N SER A 29 8.35 -5.91 -10.82
CA SER A 29 8.11 -4.50 -10.54
C SER A 29 7.12 -3.86 -11.51
N ILE A 30 6.98 -4.36 -12.74
CA ILE A 30 6.19 -3.72 -13.81
C ILE A 30 4.73 -3.50 -13.39
N ASN A 31 4.12 -4.47 -12.71
CA ASN A 31 2.74 -4.37 -12.23
C ASN A 31 2.56 -3.35 -11.08
N GLY A 32 3.66 -2.88 -10.49
CA GLY A 32 3.65 -1.90 -9.41
C GLY A 32 3.72 -0.45 -9.89
N ILE A 33 3.82 -0.19 -11.21
CA ILE A 33 3.84 1.18 -11.74
C ILE A 33 2.48 1.82 -11.45
N GLY A 34 2.46 2.81 -10.56
CA GLY A 34 1.28 3.59 -10.23
C GLY A 34 1.27 4.95 -10.95
N ASP A 35 0.51 5.90 -10.38
CA ASP A 35 0.40 7.26 -10.92
C ASP A 35 1.70 8.07 -10.80
N LEU A 36 2.65 7.62 -9.99
CA LEU A 36 3.91 8.30 -9.70
C LEU A 36 5.09 7.32 -9.77
N ILE A 37 6.20 7.80 -10.31
CA ILE A 37 7.52 7.15 -10.27
C ILE A 37 8.55 8.11 -9.68
N ILE A 38 9.67 7.55 -9.23
CA ILE A 38 10.87 8.32 -8.91
C ILE A 38 11.89 8.09 -10.01
N LEU A 39 12.26 9.17 -10.70
CA LEU A 39 13.39 9.21 -11.61
C LEU A 39 14.62 9.68 -10.82
N GLN A 40 15.65 8.84 -10.73
CA GLN A 40 16.93 9.21 -10.13
C GLN A 40 17.94 9.52 -11.23
N THR A 41 18.49 10.72 -11.24
CA THR A 41 19.53 11.14 -12.18
C THR A 41 20.92 10.63 -11.73
N PRO A 42 21.94 10.64 -12.62
CA PRO A 42 23.28 10.14 -12.32
C PRO A 42 24.00 10.84 -11.15
N ASP A 43 23.63 12.08 -10.84
CA ASP A 43 24.09 12.84 -9.66
C ASP A 43 23.34 12.47 -8.37
N HIS A 44 22.52 11.41 -8.43
CA HIS A 44 21.67 10.89 -7.35
C HIS A 44 20.50 11.79 -6.92
N THR A 45 20.19 12.84 -7.68
CA THR A 45 18.99 13.65 -7.46
C THR A 45 17.73 12.85 -7.84
N GLY A 46 16.72 12.87 -6.97
CA GLY A 46 15.45 12.16 -7.18
C GLY A 46 14.32 13.13 -7.57
N LEU A 47 13.65 12.85 -8.69
CA LEU A 47 12.49 13.59 -9.18
C LEU A 47 11.24 12.71 -9.12
N GLU A 48 10.19 13.18 -8.45
CA GLU A 48 8.89 12.51 -8.46
C GLU A 48 8.09 12.96 -9.69
N LEU A 49 7.71 12.02 -10.55
CA LEU A 49 7.09 12.30 -11.85
C LEU A 49 5.79 11.53 -12.00
N LYS A 50 4.78 12.21 -12.57
CA LYS A 50 3.49 11.62 -12.85
C LYS A 50 3.55 10.73 -14.09
N VAL A 51 3.01 9.52 -13.96
CA VAL A 51 2.83 8.59 -15.08
C VAL A 51 1.51 8.89 -15.76
N VAL A 52 1.57 9.12 -17.08
CA VAL A 52 0.39 9.28 -17.94
C VAL A 52 -0.04 7.93 -18.52
N SER A 53 0.92 7.14 -18.99
CA SER A 53 0.65 5.81 -19.54
C SER A 53 1.92 4.95 -19.53
N VAL A 54 1.72 3.64 -19.60
CA VAL A 54 2.79 2.65 -19.65
C VAL A 54 2.54 1.71 -20.82
N GLN A 55 3.59 1.41 -21.58
CA GLN A 55 3.58 0.40 -22.62
C GLN A 55 4.70 -0.61 -22.37
N VAL A 56 4.37 -1.89 -22.46
CA VAL A 56 5.36 -2.97 -22.33
C VAL A 56 5.47 -3.65 -23.69
N SER A 57 6.68 -3.76 -24.21
CA SER A 57 6.89 -4.44 -25.49
C SER A 57 6.45 -5.89 -25.40
N ASN A 58 5.72 -6.37 -26.40
CA ASN A 58 5.33 -7.77 -26.50
C ASN A 58 6.45 -8.59 -27.17
N SER A 59 7.55 -8.78 -26.45
CA SER A 59 8.67 -9.62 -26.89
C SER A 59 8.53 -11.01 -26.28
N PRO A 60 8.62 -12.09 -27.07
CA PRO A 60 8.62 -13.47 -26.56
C PRO A 60 9.95 -13.86 -25.88
N THR A 61 10.92 -12.93 -25.83
CA THR A 61 12.19 -13.10 -25.12
C THR A 61 12.19 -12.25 -23.85
N ASP A 62 13.07 -12.55 -22.88
CA ASP A 62 13.24 -11.77 -21.64
C ASP A 62 13.75 -10.32 -21.86
N LYS A 63 13.89 -9.90 -23.12
CA LYS A 63 14.24 -8.53 -23.52
C LYS A 63 13.00 -7.65 -23.63
N LYS A 64 12.13 -7.66 -22.61
CA LYS A 64 11.02 -6.70 -22.56
C LYS A 64 11.58 -5.29 -22.40
N ARG A 65 10.96 -4.34 -23.08
CA ARG A 65 11.17 -2.89 -22.89
C ARG A 65 9.91 -2.30 -22.28
N VAL A 66 10.09 -1.27 -21.47
CA VAL A 66 8.97 -0.52 -20.87
C VAL A 66 9.11 0.92 -21.32
N GLY A 67 8.08 1.43 -21.99
CA GLY A 67 7.90 2.85 -22.27
C GLY A 67 6.99 3.46 -21.20
N ILE A 68 7.40 4.57 -20.61
CA ILE A 68 6.59 5.33 -19.64
C ILE A 68 6.41 6.74 -20.17
N CYS A 69 5.17 7.16 -20.35
CA CYS A 69 4.81 8.52 -20.72
C CYS A 69 4.68 9.38 -19.47
N LEU A 70 5.35 10.53 -19.45
CA LEU A 70 5.41 11.49 -18.34
C LEU A 70 4.63 12.79 -18.64
N GLY A 71 4.02 12.87 -19.83
CA GLY A 71 3.30 14.05 -20.28
C GLY A 71 4.23 15.24 -20.53
N THR A 72 3.68 16.44 -20.37
CA THR A 72 4.39 17.71 -20.56
C THR A 72 4.98 18.28 -19.25
N SER A 73 4.99 17.48 -18.18
CA SER A 73 5.48 17.90 -16.86
C SER A 73 7.00 18.02 -16.76
N ILE A 74 7.70 17.42 -17.73
CA ILE A 74 9.16 17.37 -17.84
C ILE A 74 9.52 17.32 -19.33
N THR A 75 10.71 17.78 -19.70
CA THR A 75 11.21 17.70 -21.09
C THR A 75 12.31 16.62 -21.22
N PRO A 76 12.57 16.07 -22.42
CA PRO A 76 13.62 15.07 -22.58
C PRO A 76 15.00 15.54 -22.12
N SER A 77 15.32 16.83 -22.29
CA SER A 77 16.59 17.41 -21.86
C SER A 77 16.81 17.40 -20.35
N ASP A 78 15.74 17.28 -19.55
CA ASP A 78 15.82 17.20 -18.09
C ASP A 78 16.16 15.78 -17.60
N ILE A 79 16.16 14.78 -18.50
CA ILE A 79 16.34 13.36 -18.17
C ILE A 79 17.62 12.86 -18.82
N PRO A 80 18.78 12.93 -18.13
CA PRO A 80 20.02 12.41 -18.65
C PRO A 80 19.98 10.89 -18.80
N LEU A 81 20.64 10.37 -19.85
CA LEU A 81 20.89 8.93 -19.97
C LEU A 81 21.71 8.41 -18.78
N GLY A 82 21.42 7.19 -18.36
CA GLY A 82 21.95 6.62 -17.11
C GLY A 82 21.11 6.94 -15.86
N SER A 83 20.01 7.68 -16.02
CA SER A 83 18.99 7.78 -14.98
C SER A 83 18.35 6.41 -14.70
N VAL A 84 17.83 6.24 -13.48
CA VAL A 84 17.19 4.99 -13.04
C VAL A 84 15.77 5.30 -12.58
N VAL A 85 14.82 4.46 -12.99
CA VAL A 85 13.43 4.56 -12.55
C VAL A 85 13.18 3.63 -11.39
N TYR A 86 12.61 4.18 -10.32
CA TYR A 86 12.12 3.44 -9.18
C TYR A 86 10.61 3.58 -9.08
N ILE A 87 9.97 2.49 -8.66
CA ILE A 87 8.59 2.54 -8.23
C ILE A 87 8.58 2.91 -6.76
N ARG A 88 7.74 3.91 -6.46
CA ARG A 88 7.29 4.13 -5.10
C ARG A 88 6.44 2.95 -4.71
N SER A 89 6.92 2.13 -3.78
CA SER A 89 6.08 1.15 -3.10
C SER A 89 4.84 1.90 -2.63
N LYS A 90 3.66 1.58 -3.16
CA LYS A 90 2.42 2.19 -2.68
C LYS A 90 2.42 1.94 -1.17
N PRO A 91 2.33 2.98 -0.32
CA PRO A 91 2.18 2.72 1.10
C PRO A 91 0.96 1.80 1.23
N PRO A 92 1.04 0.72 2.03
CA PRO A 92 -0.07 -0.20 2.22
C PRO A 92 -1.33 0.61 2.44
N ALA A 93 -2.33 0.41 1.57
CA ALA A 93 -3.58 1.11 1.72
C ALA A 93 -4.23 0.56 2.99
N TYR A 94 -4.53 1.45 3.92
CA TYR A 94 -5.18 1.05 5.17
C TYR A 94 -6.66 1.32 5.08
N LYS A 95 -7.46 0.36 5.54
CA LYS A 95 -8.90 0.57 5.75
C LYS A 95 -9.18 0.63 7.24
N HIS A 96 -9.80 1.70 7.70
CA HIS A 96 -10.24 1.81 9.09
C HIS A 96 -11.37 0.79 9.36
N ILE A 97 -11.17 -0.06 10.38
CA ILE A 97 -12.10 -1.14 10.71
C ILE A 97 -12.93 -0.79 11.93
N MET A 98 -12.26 -0.41 13.01
CA MET A 98 -12.89 -0.10 14.30
C MET A 98 -11.99 0.79 15.14
N ARG A 99 -12.58 1.46 16.12
CA ARG A 99 -11.83 1.96 17.28
C ARG A 99 -11.84 0.89 18.36
N VAL A 100 -10.73 0.73 19.06
CA VAL A 100 -10.65 -0.17 20.21
C VAL A 100 -11.61 0.34 21.28
N GLY A 101 -12.64 -0.45 21.59
CA GLY A 101 -13.47 -0.24 22.77
C GLY A 101 -12.86 -0.90 24.00
N MET A 102 -12.23 -2.05 23.80
CA MET A 102 -11.67 -2.87 24.87
C MET A 102 -10.53 -3.76 24.35
N ALA A 103 -9.49 -3.94 25.16
CA ALA A 103 -8.43 -4.92 24.94
C ALA A 103 -8.29 -5.78 26.20
N ILE A 104 -8.39 -7.10 26.06
CA ILE A 104 -8.33 -8.06 27.16
C ILE A 104 -7.27 -9.12 26.85
N MET A 105 -6.43 -9.42 27.83
CA MET A 105 -5.60 -10.62 27.81
C MET A 105 -6.30 -11.68 28.66
N ASP A 106 -6.88 -12.68 28.02
CA ASP A 106 -7.59 -13.77 28.69
C ASP A 106 -6.81 -15.08 28.58
N THR A 107 -6.73 -15.83 29.68
CA THR A 107 -5.94 -17.08 29.73
C THR A 107 -6.46 -18.20 28.81
N LYS A 108 -7.73 -18.13 28.36
CA LYS A 108 -8.35 -19.12 27.46
C LYS A 108 -8.49 -18.60 26.03
N LEU A 109 -8.87 -17.33 25.88
CA LEU A 109 -9.13 -16.73 24.56
C LEU A 109 -7.88 -16.11 23.94
N GLY A 110 -6.85 -15.80 24.74
CA GLY A 110 -5.65 -15.06 24.34
C GLY A 110 -5.88 -13.54 24.35
N SER A 111 -5.06 -12.83 23.58
CA SER A 111 -5.17 -11.39 23.37
C SER A 111 -6.36 -11.02 22.47
N LEU A 112 -7.40 -10.44 23.08
CA LEU A 112 -8.65 -10.02 22.44
C LEU A 112 -8.72 -8.49 22.31
N ILE A 113 -8.95 -7.99 21.10
CA ILE A 113 -9.32 -6.61 20.81
C ILE A 113 -10.80 -6.59 20.40
N SER A 114 -11.60 -5.75 21.04
CA SER A 114 -13.01 -5.58 20.73
C SER A 114 -13.36 -4.11 20.52
N GLY A 115 -14.20 -3.82 19.53
CA GLY A 115 -14.58 -2.46 19.18
C GLY A 115 -15.86 -2.38 18.37
N GLY A 116 -16.46 -1.19 18.37
CA GLY A 116 -17.57 -0.86 17.47
C GLY A 116 -17.05 -0.43 16.09
N LEU A 117 -17.86 -0.61 15.05
CA LEU A 117 -17.49 -0.20 13.70
C LEU A 117 -17.02 1.24 13.63
N GLY A 118 -15.97 1.46 12.83
CA GLY A 118 -15.60 2.80 12.41
C GLY A 118 -16.74 3.48 11.64
N PRO A 119 -16.80 4.82 11.63
CA PRO A 119 -17.91 5.59 11.04
C PRO A 119 -18.12 5.31 9.54
N GLU A 120 -17.12 4.76 8.85
CA GLU A 120 -17.14 4.46 7.42
C GLU A 120 -17.80 3.11 7.08
N ILE A 121 -18.05 2.25 8.06
CA ILE A 121 -18.69 0.95 7.84
C ILE A 121 -20.12 1.02 8.38
N THR A 122 -21.09 1.09 7.47
CA THR A 122 -22.52 1.15 7.81
C THR A 122 -23.17 -0.24 7.74
N LEU A 123 -24.22 -0.46 8.54
CA LEU A 123 -25.02 -1.71 8.53
C LEU A 123 -25.52 -2.09 7.12
N ASN A 124 -25.77 -1.10 6.27
CA ASN A 124 -26.27 -1.31 4.90
C ASN A 124 -25.16 -1.62 3.89
N HIS A 125 -23.88 -1.44 4.26
CA HIS A 125 -22.71 -1.65 3.40
C HIS A 125 -21.58 -2.36 4.16
N LEU A 126 -21.89 -3.53 4.73
CA LEU A 126 -20.95 -4.40 5.43
C LEU A 126 -19.94 -5.05 4.49
N LYS A 127 -18.98 -4.26 3.98
CA LYS A 127 -17.73 -4.78 3.38
C LYS A 127 -16.61 -4.74 4.42
N ILE A 128 -16.83 -5.39 5.56
CA ILE A 128 -15.75 -5.61 6.52
C ILE A 128 -14.85 -6.70 5.91
N PRO A 129 -13.55 -6.45 5.70
CA PRO A 129 -12.65 -7.48 5.23
C PRO A 129 -12.60 -8.65 6.22
N TYR A 130 -12.52 -9.87 5.72
CA TYR A 130 -12.22 -11.03 6.55
C TYR A 130 -10.72 -11.01 6.87
N LEU A 131 -10.39 -10.96 8.17
CA LEU A 131 -9.03 -10.67 8.65
C LEU A 131 -8.30 -11.88 9.24
N VAL A 132 -8.91 -13.06 9.33
CA VAL A 132 -8.22 -14.25 9.88
C VAL A 132 -6.96 -14.55 9.08
N ASP A 133 -5.87 -14.81 9.79
CA ASP A 133 -4.50 -15.00 9.30
C ASP A 133 -3.87 -13.81 8.57
N LYS A 134 -4.52 -12.65 8.57
CA LYS A 134 -3.99 -11.39 8.04
C LYS A 134 -3.37 -10.54 9.15
N TYR A 135 -2.56 -9.58 8.73
CA TYR A 135 -2.01 -8.56 9.61
C TYR A 135 -2.97 -7.37 9.71
N ILE A 136 -3.08 -6.84 10.92
CA ILE A 136 -3.72 -5.57 11.23
C ILE A 136 -2.69 -4.61 11.82
N ILE A 137 -2.99 -3.33 11.72
CA ILE A 137 -2.27 -2.28 12.46
C ILE A 137 -3.20 -1.73 13.53
N VAL A 138 -2.68 -1.64 14.75
CA VAL A 138 -3.29 -0.86 15.82
C VAL A 138 -2.48 0.42 15.96
N ARG A 139 -3.06 1.53 15.52
CA ARG A 139 -2.45 2.85 15.65
C ARG A 139 -2.80 3.44 17.00
N THR A 140 -1.78 3.60 17.82
CA THR A 140 -1.84 4.27 19.12
C THR A 140 -1.54 5.76 18.95
N ALA A 141 -1.57 6.52 20.04
CA ALA A 141 -1.14 7.93 20.03
C ALA A 141 0.34 8.14 19.69
N THR A 142 1.20 7.12 19.87
CA THR A 142 2.66 7.25 19.79
C THR A 142 3.32 6.34 18.75
N GLU A 143 2.68 5.24 18.40
CA GLU A 143 3.26 4.22 17.51
C GLU A 143 2.19 3.40 16.77
N GLU A 144 2.60 2.73 15.70
CA GLU A 144 1.81 1.73 14.99
C GLU A 144 2.28 0.33 15.39
N LEU A 145 1.36 -0.48 15.90
CA LEU A 145 1.62 -1.84 16.36
C LEU A 145 1.06 -2.84 15.35
N ILE A 146 1.82 -3.88 15.01
CA ILE A 146 1.42 -4.87 14.00
C ILE A 146 1.06 -6.17 14.69
N PHE A 147 -0.14 -6.68 14.41
CA PHE A 147 -0.60 -7.96 14.97
C PHE A 147 -1.15 -8.86 13.88
N LYS A 148 -0.91 -10.17 14.01
CA LYS A 148 -1.57 -11.18 13.17
C LYS A 148 -2.85 -11.65 13.85
N VAL A 149 -3.94 -11.67 13.09
CA VAL A 149 -5.26 -12.10 13.59
C VAL A 149 -5.37 -13.61 13.56
N LYS A 150 -5.70 -14.21 14.69
CA LYS A 150 -5.94 -15.64 14.87
C LYS A 150 -7.42 -16.00 14.66
N LYS A 151 -8.33 -15.16 15.14
CA LYS A 151 -9.78 -15.34 14.99
C LYS A 151 -10.47 -13.99 14.91
N MET A 152 -11.56 -13.96 14.15
CA MET A 152 -12.42 -12.78 14.01
C MET A 152 -13.87 -13.20 14.23
N ASP A 153 -14.57 -12.46 15.09
CA ASP A 153 -15.99 -12.62 15.35
C ASP A 153 -16.69 -11.27 15.10
N ILE A 154 -17.88 -11.33 14.50
CA ILE A 154 -18.74 -10.16 14.26
C ILE A 154 -20.07 -10.42 14.96
N SER A 155 -20.53 -9.47 15.75
CA SER A 155 -21.81 -9.57 16.46
C SER A 155 -22.58 -8.26 16.40
N THR A 156 -23.88 -8.33 16.62
CA THR A 156 -24.73 -7.15 16.82
C THR A 156 -24.83 -6.84 18.31
N SER A 157 -24.62 -5.59 18.66
CA SER A 157 -24.90 -5.05 19.98
C SER A 157 -26.41 -4.97 20.23
N ILE A 158 -26.79 -4.90 21.51
CA ILE A 158 -28.18 -4.69 21.94
C ILE A 158 -28.76 -3.35 21.47
N TRP A 159 -27.91 -2.41 21.05
CA TRP A 159 -28.31 -1.10 20.51
C TRP A 159 -28.34 -1.09 18.97
N GLY A 160 -28.26 -2.26 18.33
CA GLY A 160 -28.28 -2.41 16.87
C GLY A 160 -26.96 -2.06 16.16
N GLY A 161 -25.96 -1.55 16.87
CA GLY A 161 -24.60 -1.38 16.34
C GLY A 161 -23.87 -2.71 16.14
N ILE A 162 -22.78 -2.73 15.39
CA ILE A 162 -21.98 -3.93 15.13
C ILE A 162 -20.68 -3.86 15.92
N ASN A 163 -20.35 -4.97 16.57
CA ASN A 163 -19.10 -5.18 17.28
C ASN A 163 -18.22 -6.13 16.48
N ILE A 164 -16.94 -5.80 16.39
CA ILE A 164 -15.89 -6.67 15.86
C ILE A 164 -15.02 -7.10 17.04
N GLY A 165 -14.84 -8.40 17.18
CA GLY A 165 -13.87 -9.02 18.07
C GLY A 165 -12.74 -9.63 17.26
N LEU A 166 -11.50 -9.30 17.59
CA LEU A 166 -10.29 -9.85 17.00
C LEU A 166 -9.47 -10.53 18.10
N ILE A 167 -9.28 -11.84 17.98
CA ILE A 167 -8.28 -12.55 18.77
C ILE A 167 -7.01 -12.55 17.92
N ILE A 168 -5.91 -12.06 18.49
CA ILE A 168 -4.61 -12.00 17.84
C ILE A 168 -3.68 -13.08 18.43
N TYR A 169 -2.59 -13.36 17.72
CA TYR A 169 -1.49 -14.12 18.32
C TYR A 169 -0.79 -13.29 19.41
N ASP A 170 -0.29 -13.98 20.44
CA ASP A 170 0.32 -13.33 21.60
C ASP A 170 1.49 -12.44 21.20
N SER A 171 1.55 -11.25 21.80
CA SER A 171 2.59 -10.25 21.57
C SER A 171 2.75 -9.39 22.82
N GLU A 172 3.99 -9.09 23.20
CA GLU A 172 4.31 -8.22 24.34
C GLU A 172 3.74 -6.80 24.14
N ASP A 173 3.66 -6.36 22.89
CA ASP A 173 3.11 -5.07 22.49
C ASP A 173 1.61 -4.94 22.73
N PHE A 174 0.89 -6.05 22.96
CA PHE A 174 -0.55 -6.00 23.21
C PHE A 174 -0.91 -5.14 24.42
N THR A 175 -0.04 -5.12 25.43
CA THR A 175 -0.23 -4.33 26.67
C THR A 175 -0.23 -2.82 26.43
N LYS A 176 0.25 -2.37 25.26
CA LYS A 176 0.28 -0.96 24.87
C LYS A 176 -1.06 -0.46 24.31
N ILE A 177 -1.96 -1.35 23.91
CA ILE A 177 -3.25 -1.01 23.29
C ILE A 177 -4.19 -0.41 24.34
N LYS A 178 -4.85 0.69 23.99
CA LYS A 178 -5.80 1.41 24.84
C LYS A 178 -7.14 1.63 24.13
N PRO A 179 -8.24 1.78 24.91
CA PRO A 179 -9.49 2.25 24.34
C PRO A 179 -9.31 3.57 23.59
N GLY A 180 -9.87 3.66 22.39
CA GLY A 180 -9.77 4.81 21.49
C GLY A 180 -8.77 4.63 20.34
N ASP A 181 -7.80 3.73 20.47
CA ASP A 181 -6.82 3.40 19.41
C ASP A 181 -7.52 2.92 18.14
N GLU A 182 -6.89 3.11 16.99
CA GLU A 182 -7.50 2.79 15.69
C GLU A 182 -7.01 1.44 15.18
N VAL A 183 -7.94 0.58 14.76
CA VAL A 183 -7.62 -0.70 14.12
C VAL A 183 -7.82 -0.58 12.62
N LEU A 184 -6.73 -0.84 11.89
CA LEU A 184 -6.64 -0.73 10.45
C LEU A 184 -6.36 -2.09 9.83
N ALA A 185 -7.09 -2.41 8.77
CA ALA A 185 -6.76 -3.54 7.90
C ALA A 185 -5.71 -3.11 6.88
N VAL A 186 -4.68 -3.94 6.71
CA VAL A 186 -3.74 -3.83 5.59
C VAL A 186 -4.44 -4.35 4.34
N MET A 187 -4.64 -3.48 3.34
CA MET A 187 -5.22 -3.87 2.06
C MET A 187 -4.08 -4.31 1.12
N GLU A 188 -4.27 -5.47 0.49
CA GLU A 188 -3.43 -5.98 -0.60
C GLU A 188 -3.79 -5.33 -1.94
#